data_AF-A0AAW0ANX8-F1
#
_entry.id   AF-A0AAW0ANX8-F1
#
_cell.length_a   1.000
_cell.length_b   1.000
_cell.length_c   1.000
_cell.angle_alpha   90.00
_cell.angle_beta   90.00
_cell.angle_gamma   90.00
#
_symmetry.space_group_name_H-M   'P 1'
#
loop_
_entity.id
_entity.type
_entity.pdbx_description
1 polymer ?
#
loop_
_entity_poly.entity_id
_entity_poly.type
_entity_poly.pdbx_seq_one_letter_code
_entity_poly.pdbx_strand_id
1 'polypeptide(L)'
;MGSSTSKAAKTLPKRVTTPPWSGARLPRASDLGREAVSETRTDAIEQDSKDPQFLSKLNQLGTVKVDHHMQTVRTADLTKKMFDSRVQSETQADSATHTQNRLHATRLTLLLNERKSVRTRRDMEFLAQRYGVDLNKLDAIAKFVSTPSVQANSGLRVQTSDGQEQRIMTAVWVEPR
;
A
#
# COMPACT_ATOMS: atom_id res chain seq x y z
N MET A 1 27.41 -23.36 31.70
CA MET A 1 26.93 -21.96 31.83
C MET A 1 26.06 -21.67 30.62
N GLY A 2 24.73 -21.62 30.82
CA GLY A 2 23.75 -21.54 29.73
C GLY A 2 23.38 -20.11 29.36
N SER A 3 23.29 -19.83 28.06
CA SER A 3 22.80 -18.55 27.52
C SER A 3 21.33 -18.70 27.09
N SER A 4 20.45 -18.14 27.91
CA SER A 4 19.01 -18.04 27.61
C SER A 4 18.77 -16.79 26.75
N THR A 5 18.41 -16.97 25.48
CA THR A 5 18.04 -15.87 24.58
C THR A 5 16.54 -15.61 24.67
N SER A 6 16.16 -14.50 25.30
CA SER A 6 14.76 -14.06 25.45
C SER A 6 14.12 -13.72 24.10
N LYS A 7 13.11 -14.49 23.69
CA LYS A 7 12.25 -14.16 22.54
C LYS A 7 11.28 -13.03 22.93
N ALA A 8 11.38 -11.88 22.28
CA ALA A 8 10.36 -10.83 22.35
C ALA A 8 9.10 -11.29 21.60
N ALA A 9 8.00 -11.50 22.32
CA ALA A 9 6.69 -11.80 21.74
C ALA A 9 6.12 -10.55 21.06
N LYS A 10 5.91 -10.61 19.75
CA LYS A 10 5.24 -9.55 18.98
C LYS A 10 3.77 -9.49 19.41
N THR A 11 3.37 -8.40 20.07
CA THR A 11 1.97 -8.11 20.37
C THR A 11 1.31 -7.42 19.17
N LEU A 12 0.19 -7.97 18.71
CA LEU A 12 -0.65 -7.36 17.67
C LEU A 12 -1.34 -6.11 18.24
N PRO A 13 -1.58 -5.05 17.45
CA PRO A 13 -2.32 -3.88 17.90
C PRO A 13 -3.74 -4.30 18.31
N LYS A 14 -4.11 -3.95 19.56
CA LYS A 14 -5.47 -4.16 20.09
C LYS A 14 -6.46 -3.35 19.25
N ARG A 15 -7.54 -4.03 18.87
CA ARG A 15 -8.67 -3.52 18.09
C ARG A 15 -9.09 -2.13 18.58
N VAL A 16 -8.99 -1.14 17.69
CA VAL A 16 -9.58 0.18 17.87
C VAL A 16 -11.09 -0.01 18.07
N THR A 17 -11.58 0.64 19.11
CA THR A 17 -12.98 0.76 19.53
C THR A 17 -13.91 0.89 18.33
N THR A 18 -14.81 -0.07 18.17
CA THR A 18 -15.89 0.02 17.20
C THR A 18 -16.76 1.25 17.51
N PRO A 19 -17.12 2.08 16.50
CA PRO A 19 -17.96 3.25 16.72
C PRO A 19 -19.33 2.84 17.28
N PRO A 20 -19.96 3.68 18.12
CA PRO A 20 -21.13 3.34 18.94
C PRO A 20 -22.42 3.01 18.15
N TRP A 21 -22.39 3.01 16.82
CA TRP A 21 -23.49 2.52 15.98
C TRP A 21 -23.45 1.00 15.79
N SER A 22 -22.32 0.31 16.04
CA SER A 22 -22.28 -1.15 15.93
C SER A 22 -23.04 -1.79 17.10
N GLY A 23 -24.34 -2.03 16.88
CA GLY A 23 -25.24 -2.65 17.84
C GLY A 23 -24.77 -4.05 18.23
N ALA A 24 -24.15 -4.15 19.41
CA ALA A 24 -24.03 -5.38 20.17
C ALA A 24 -24.52 -5.06 21.58
N ARG A 25 -25.72 -5.54 21.91
CA ARG A 25 -26.40 -5.33 23.19
C ARG A 25 -25.61 -6.04 24.29
N LEU A 26 -25.23 -5.30 25.33
CA LEU A 26 -24.94 -5.86 26.66
C LEU A 26 -26.20 -5.63 27.54
N PRO A 27 -26.69 -6.63 28.29
CA PRO A 27 -27.82 -6.41 29.17
C PRO A 27 -27.34 -5.65 30.40
N ARG A 28 -27.84 -4.44 30.60
CA ARG A 28 -27.72 -3.74 31.89
C ARG A 28 -29.06 -3.88 32.61
N ALA A 29 -29.01 -4.55 33.74
CA ALA A 29 -30.12 -4.71 34.68
C ALA A 29 -30.43 -3.36 35.32
N SER A 30 -31.43 -2.64 34.78
CA SER A 30 -32.28 -1.67 35.48
C SER A 30 -33.03 -0.81 34.45
N ASP A 31 -34.12 -1.33 33.89
CA ASP A 31 -35.17 -0.49 33.30
C ASP A 31 -36.50 -1.17 33.66
N LEU A 32 -37.03 -0.79 34.82
CA LEU A 32 -38.41 -1.06 35.20
C LEU A 32 -39.31 -0.27 34.24
N GLY A 33 -40.13 -0.98 33.46
CA GLY A 33 -41.26 -0.39 32.74
C GLY A 33 -41.07 -0.08 31.26
N ARG A 34 -40.09 -0.68 30.57
CA ARG A 34 -40.05 -0.67 29.10
C ARG A 34 -40.51 -2.03 28.58
N GLU A 35 -41.69 -2.07 27.97
CA GLU A 35 -42.19 -3.25 27.27
C GLU A 35 -41.09 -3.77 26.34
N ALA A 36 -40.60 -4.96 26.66
CA ALA A 36 -39.62 -5.65 25.85
C ALA A 36 -40.27 -5.94 24.49
N VAL A 37 -39.75 -5.32 23.43
CA VAL A 37 -40.13 -5.65 22.06
C VAL A 37 -39.82 -7.14 21.86
N SER A 38 -40.87 -7.97 21.75
CA SER A 38 -40.73 -9.40 21.58
C SER A 38 -40.24 -9.73 20.17
N GLU A 39 -39.18 -10.53 20.05
CA GLU A 39 -38.70 -11.03 18.75
C GLU A 39 -39.70 -12.00 18.09
N THR A 40 -40.63 -12.54 18.87
CA THR A 40 -41.72 -13.39 18.38
C THR A 40 -42.97 -12.58 18.12
N ARG A 41 -43.58 -12.82 16.95
CA ARG A 41 -44.86 -12.25 16.52
C ARG A 41 -45.96 -12.67 17.51
N THR A 42 -46.42 -11.71 18.31
CA THR A 42 -47.49 -11.87 19.31
C THR A 42 -48.81 -11.32 18.77
N ASP A 43 -49.95 -11.80 19.29
CA ASP A 43 -51.28 -11.40 18.83
C ASP A 43 -51.54 -9.89 18.94
N ALA A 44 -50.92 -9.23 19.93
CA ALA A 44 -50.95 -7.77 20.07
C ALA A 44 -50.30 -7.06 18.86
N ILE A 45 -49.20 -7.60 18.33
CA ILE A 45 -48.54 -7.09 17.12
C ILE A 45 -49.43 -7.32 15.89
N GLU A 46 -50.13 -8.46 15.81
CA GLU A 46 -51.07 -8.71 14.71
C GLU A 46 -52.24 -7.73 14.73
N GLN A 47 -52.72 -7.36 15.92
CA GLN A 47 -53.83 -6.43 16.05
C GLN A 47 -53.40 -4.98 15.77
N ASP A 48 -52.22 -4.59 16.22
CA ASP A 48 -51.63 -3.28 15.92
C ASP A 48 -51.28 -3.12 14.42
N SER A 49 -50.88 -4.22 13.77
CA SER A 49 -50.63 -4.24 12.31
C SER A 49 -51.90 -4.01 11.46
N LYS A 50 -53.09 -4.13 12.06
CA LYS A 50 -54.39 -3.83 11.42
C LYS A 50 -54.86 -2.40 11.68
N ASP A 51 -54.05 -1.55 12.33
CA ASP A 51 -54.42 -0.17 12.60
C ASP A 51 -54.50 0.66 11.30
N PRO A 52 -55.69 1.17 10.93
CA PRO A 52 -55.85 2.02 9.74
C PRO A 52 -55.09 3.35 9.88
N GLN A 53 -54.85 3.84 11.10
CA GLN A 53 -54.08 5.07 11.29
C GLN A 53 -52.61 4.87 10.94
N PHE A 54 -52.03 3.71 11.31
CA PHE A 54 -50.67 3.34 10.94
C PHE A 54 -50.46 3.27 9.41
N LEU A 55 -51.38 2.63 8.68
CA LEU A 55 -51.34 2.57 7.21
C LEU A 55 -51.46 3.96 6.57
N SER A 56 -52.32 4.83 7.10
CA SER A 56 -52.45 6.20 6.59
C SER A 56 -51.17 7.02 6.75
N LYS A 57 -50.47 6.87 7.88
CA LYS A 57 -49.21 7.57 8.17
C LYS A 57 -48.08 7.06 7.28
N LEU A 58 -48.00 5.74 7.04
CA LEU A 58 -47.04 5.16 6.09
C LEU A 58 -47.24 5.68 4.67
N ASN A 59 -48.51 5.77 4.22
CA ASN A 59 -48.83 6.34 2.91
C ASN A 59 -48.48 7.83 2.82
N GLN A 60 -48.63 8.60 3.91
CA GLN A 60 -48.22 10.00 3.96
C GLN A 60 -46.70 10.20 3.95
N LEU A 61 -45.96 9.33 4.63
CA LEU A 61 -44.49 9.38 4.69
C LEU A 61 -43.84 9.05 3.34
N GLY A 62 -44.45 8.17 2.55
CA GLY A 62 -43.95 7.76 1.25
C GLY A 62 -42.58 7.06 1.31
N THR A 63 -42.07 6.62 0.18
CA THR A 63 -40.72 6.05 0.12
C THR A 63 -39.68 7.14 0.34
N VAL A 64 -38.80 6.96 1.33
CA VAL A 64 -37.68 7.86 1.58
C VAL A 64 -36.73 7.86 0.38
N LYS A 65 -36.60 9.00 -0.28
CA LYS A 65 -35.59 9.21 -1.33
C LYS A 65 -34.23 9.36 -0.66
N VAL A 66 -33.43 8.29 -0.72
CA VAL A 66 -32.02 8.37 -0.37
C VAL A 66 -31.28 8.86 -1.61
N ASP A 67 -30.68 10.05 -1.51
CA ASP A 67 -29.80 10.55 -2.55
C ASP A 67 -28.51 9.73 -2.56
N HIS A 68 -28.41 8.80 -3.51
CA HIS A 68 -27.25 7.93 -3.68
C HIS A 68 -26.14 8.70 -4.42
N HIS A 69 -25.53 9.70 -3.76
CA HIS A 69 -24.28 10.33 -4.22
C HIS A 69 -23.04 9.46 -3.96
N MET A 70 -23.22 8.18 -3.62
CA MET A 70 -22.11 7.28 -3.40
C MET A 70 -21.47 6.93 -4.75
N GLN A 71 -20.37 7.61 -5.06
CA GLN A 71 -19.43 7.16 -6.08
C GLN A 71 -19.04 5.72 -5.71
N THR A 72 -19.51 4.76 -6.50
CA THR A 72 -19.08 3.38 -6.36
C THR A 72 -17.60 3.34 -6.71
N VAL A 73 -16.75 3.31 -5.68
CA VAL A 73 -15.31 3.15 -5.84
C VAL A 73 -15.08 1.74 -6.39
N ARG A 74 -15.05 1.62 -7.72
CA ARG A 74 -14.71 0.39 -8.41
C ARG A 74 -13.21 0.18 -8.28
N THR A 75 -12.82 -0.58 -7.25
CA THR A 75 -11.42 -0.94 -6.98
C THR A 75 -10.73 -1.55 -8.20
N ALA A 76 -11.48 -2.30 -9.02
CA ALA A 76 -11.01 -2.86 -10.29
C ALA A 76 -10.61 -1.80 -11.34
N ASP A 77 -11.27 -0.64 -11.35
CA ASP A 77 -10.94 0.43 -12.29
C ASP A 77 -9.69 1.20 -11.83
N LEU A 78 -9.49 1.32 -10.51
CA LEU A 78 -8.26 1.89 -9.96
C LEU A 78 -7.04 1.02 -10.26
N THR A 79 -7.16 -0.30 -10.09
CA THR A 79 -6.04 -1.22 -10.40
C THR A 79 -5.71 -1.21 -11.89
N LYS A 80 -6.72 -1.24 -12.78
CA LYS A 80 -6.51 -1.09 -14.23
C LYS A 80 -5.75 0.18 -14.58
N LYS A 81 -6.20 1.33 -14.04
CA LYS A 81 -5.51 2.62 -14.26
C LYS A 81 -4.05 2.60 -13.79
N MET A 82 -3.74 1.92 -12.68
CA MET A 82 -2.36 1.77 -12.22
C MET A 82 -1.51 0.94 -13.20
N PHE A 83 -2.06 -0.16 -13.72
CA PHE A 83 -1.37 -0.97 -14.73
C PHE A 83 -1.19 -0.21 -16.04
N ASP A 84 -2.23 0.47 -16.54
CA ASP A 84 -2.17 1.26 -17.77
C ASP A 84 -1.12 2.38 -17.66
N SER A 85 -1.11 3.08 -16.52
CA SER A 85 -0.12 4.13 -16.22
C SER A 85 1.31 3.58 -16.19
N ARG A 86 1.50 2.37 -15.64
CA ARG A 86 2.81 1.70 -15.64
C ARG A 86 3.27 1.37 -17.05
N VAL A 87 2.41 0.75 -17.85
CA VAL A 87 2.73 0.37 -19.24
C VAL A 87 3.03 1.61 -20.09
N GLN A 88 2.25 2.68 -19.92
CA GLN A 88 2.53 3.96 -20.59
C GLN A 88 3.87 4.57 -20.14
N SER A 89 4.24 4.41 -18.88
CA SER A 89 5.51 4.93 -18.38
C SER A 89 6.71 4.14 -18.88
N GLU A 90 6.59 2.82 -19.00
CA GLU A 90 7.61 1.94 -19.57
C GLU A 90 7.82 2.24 -21.07
N THR A 91 6.74 2.33 -21.85
CA THR A 91 6.82 2.70 -23.27
C THR A 91 7.40 4.10 -23.50
N GLN A 92 7.12 5.07 -22.62
CA GLN A 92 7.75 6.39 -22.69
C GLN A 92 9.23 6.37 -22.32
N ALA A 93 9.65 5.51 -21.39
CA ALA A 93 11.06 5.32 -21.05
C ALA A 93 11.84 4.58 -22.16
N ASP A 94 11.16 3.74 -22.95
CA ASP A 94 11.72 3.09 -24.16
C ASP A 94 11.73 3.99 -25.40
N SER A 95 10.93 5.06 -25.40
CA SER A 95 10.81 5.94 -26.55
C SER A 95 12.16 6.60 -26.89
N ALA A 96 12.45 6.71 -28.19
CA ALA A 96 13.65 7.39 -28.69
C ALA A 96 13.64 8.90 -28.38
N THR A 97 12.47 9.45 -28.07
CA THR A 97 12.33 10.81 -27.54
C THR A 97 12.77 10.84 -26.08
N HIS A 98 13.84 11.58 -25.80
CA HIS A 98 14.35 11.72 -24.44
C HIS A 98 13.32 12.40 -23.53
N THR A 99 12.60 11.62 -22.72
CA THR A 99 11.66 12.15 -21.73
C THR A 99 12.41 12.42 -20.43
N GLN A 100 12.50 13.70 -20.03
CA GLN A 100 13.19 14.06 -18.79
C GLN A 100 12.55 13.36 -17.58
N ASN A 101 13.39 12.90 -16.66
CA ASN A 101 13.02 12.22 -15.42
C ASN A 101 12.24 10.91 -15.59
N ARG A 102 12.32 10.28 -16.77
CA ARG A 102 11.77 8.95 -17.00
C ARG A 102 12.91 8.02 -17.40
N LEU A 103 13.18 7.04 -16.53
CA LEU A 103 14.25 6.09 -16.70
C LEU A 103 13.75 4.69 -16.43
N HIS A 104 14.21 3.74 -17.26
CA HIS A 104 14.09 2.32 -16.96
C HIS A 104 14.85 1.94 -15.71
N ALA A 105 14.35 0.91 -15.02
CA ALA A 105 14.96 0.39 -13.80
C ALA A 105 16.46 0.06 -14.00
N THR A 106 16.81 -0.56 -15.13
CA THR A 106 18.21 -0.88 -15.47
C THR A 106 19.08 0.37 -15.55
N ARG A 107 18.62 1.43 -16.23
CA ARG A 107 19.39 2.70 -16.31
C ARG A 107 19.48 3.40 -14.96
N LEU A 108 18.42 3.35 -14.16
CA LEU A 108 18.42 3.89 -12.81
C LEU A 108 19.43 3.17 -11.92
N THR A 109 19.57 1.84 -12.04
CA THR A 109 20.60 1.10 -11.29
C THR A 109 22.02 1.51 -11.69
N LEU A 110 22.27 1.76 -12.97
CA LEU A 110 23.56 2.24 -13.47
C LEU A 110 23.85 3.66 -12.95
N LEU A 111 22.89 4.57 -13.07
CA LEU A 111 22.98 5.95 -12.56
C LEU A 111 23.31 5.96 -11.06
N LEU A 112 22.58 5.19 -10.24
CA LEU A 112 22.81 5.15 -8.80
C LEU A 112 24.15 4.50 -8.45
N ASN A 113 24.64 3.57 -9.26
CA ASN A 113 25.97 2.99 -9.07
C ASN A 113 27.08 3.98 -9.46
N GLU A 114 26.96 4.69 -10.58
CA GLU A 114 27.90 5.75 -10.99
C GLU A 114 27.92 6.89 -9.96
N ARG A 115 26.77 7.27 -9.39
CA ARG A 115 26.65 8.27 -8.32
C ARG A 115 27.58 8.00 -7.14
N LYS A 116 27.81 6.74 -6.77
CA LYS A 116 28.70 6.38 -5.64
C LYS A 116 30.17 6.74 -5.89
N SER A 117 30.56 6.86 -7.16
CA SER A 117 31.93 7.25 -7.54
C SER A 117 32.12 8.77 -7.60
N VAL A 118 31.01 9.53 -7.64
CA VAL A 118 31.03 10.98 -7.78
C VAL A 118 31.41 11.63 -6.44
N ARG A 119 32.28 12.65 -6.50
CA ARG A 119 32.75 13.39 -5.31
C ARG A 119 32.38 14.86 -5.30
N THR A 120 32.16 15.47 -6.48
CA THR A 120 31.88 16.90 -6.58
C THR A 120 30.45 17.16 -7.06
N ARG A 121 29.89 18.31 -6.66
CA ARG A 121 28.55 18.73 -7.08
C ARG A 121 28.44 18.97 -8.58
N ARG A 122 29.51 19.44 -9.23
CA ARG A 122 29.56 19.63 -10.69
C ARG A 122 29.49 18.31 -11.43
N ASP A 123 30.18 17.29 -10.93
CA ASP A 123 30.12 15.95 -11.51
C ASP A 123 28.72 15.34 -11.35
N MET A 124 28.03 15.63 -10.24
CA MET A 124 26.62 15.25 -10.05
C MET A 124 25.70 15.94 -11.05
N GLU A 125 25.91 17.22 -11.33
CA GLU A 125 25.17 17.97 -12.35
C GLU A 125 25.37 17.37 -13.75
N PHE A 126 26.61 17.03 -14.09
CA PHE A 126 26.94 16.38 -15.36
C PHE A 126 26.31 14.98 -15.48
N LEU A 127 26.37 14.19 -14.41
CA LEU A 127 25.73 12.87 -14.34
C LEU A 127 24.21 13.00 -14.55
N ALA A 128 23.58 13.94 -13.84
CA ALA A 128 22.15 14.19 -13.94
C ALA A 128 21.74 14.57 -15.38
N GLN A 129 22.50 15.44 -16.05
CA GLN A 129 22.28 15.80 -17.46
C GLN A 129 22.45 14.61 -18.41
N ARG A 130 23.50 13.79 -18.22
CA ARG A 130 23.77 12.61 -19.06
C ARG A 130 22.61 11.62 -19.07
N TYR A 131 21.95 11.45 -17.93
CA TYR A 131 20.81 10.55 -17.79
C TYR A 131 19.45 11.27 -17.96
N GLY A 132 19.42 12.59 -18.13
CA GLY A 132 18.18 13.35 -18.30
C GLY A 132 17.33 13.47 -17.04
N VAL A 133 17.96 13.56 -15.88
CA VAL A 133 17.27 13.64 -14.58
C VAL A 133 17.60 14.97 -13.90
N ASP A 134 16.62 15.55 -13.21
CA ASP A 134 16.82 16.73 -12.38
C ASP A 134 17.60 16.36 -11.12
N LEU A 135 18.58 17.18 -10.72
CA LEU A 135 19.35 16.97 -9.48
C LEU A 135 18.48 16.78 -8.25
N ASN A 136 17.44 17.61 -8.10
CA ASN A 136 16.55 17.54 -6.94
C ASN A 136 15.84 16.17 -6.86
N LYS A 137 15.45 15.60 -8.01
CA LYS A 137 14.81 14.29 -8.07
C LYS A 137 15.82 13.17 -7.83
N LEU A 138 17.02 13.31 -8.38
CA LEU A 138 18.12 12.37 -8.16
C LEU A 138 18.47 12.29 -6.67
N ASP A 139 18.57 13.42 -5.97
CA ASP A 139 18.81 13.46 -4.53
C ASP A 139 17.63 12.93 -3.71
N ALA A 140 16.39 13.18 -4.14
CA ALA A 140 15.22 12.60 -3.50
C ALA A 140 15.20 11.07 -3.62
N ILE A 141 15.49 10.53 -4.81
CA ILE A 141 15.55 9.08 -5.04
C ILE A 141 16.68 8.44 -4.23
N ALA A 142 17.85 9.08 -4.18
CA ALA A 142 19.00 8.58 -3.44
C ALA A 142 18.77 8.44 -1.93
N LYS A 143 17.79 9.16 -1.35
CA LYS A 143 17.39 8.99 0.06
C LYS A 143 16.66 7.68 0.33
N PHE A 144 15.96 7.14 -0.67
CA PHE A 144 15.09 5.97 -0.50
C PHE A 144 15.61 4.72 -1.19
N VAL A 145 16.43 4.88 -2.22
CA VAL A 145 16.90 3.78 -3.07
C VAL A 145 18.42 3.81 -3.15
N SER A 146 19.04 2.70 -2.73
CA SER A 146 20.45 2.42 -2.94
C SER A 146 20.60 1.17 -3.79
N THR A 147 21.74 1.04 -4.47
CA THR A 147 22.11 -0.17 -5.22
C THR A 147 23.16 -0.96 -4.43
N PRO A 148 23.23 -2.29 -4.56
CA PRO A 148 24.38 -3.04 -4.06
C PRO A 148 25.60 -2.78 -4.98
N SER A 149 26.79 -2.74 -4.40
CA SER A 149 28.07 -2.73 -5.13
C SER A 149 28.77 -4.07 -4.98
N VAL A 150 29.64 -4.42 -5.92
CA VAL A 150 30.39 -5.67 -5.87
C VAL A 150 31.71 -5.45 -5.13
N GLN A 151 31.99 -6.28 -4.13
CA GLN A 151 33.28 -6.25 -3.44
C GLN A 151 34.35 -6.88 -4.34
N ALA A 152 35.32 -6.08 -4.79
CA ALA A 152 36.32 -6.50 -5.78
C ALA A 152 37.15 -7.72 -5.37
N ASN A 153 37.29 -7.98 -4.07
CA ASN A 153 38.22 -8.98 -3.53
C ASN A 153 37.56 -10.27 -3.02
N SER A 154 36.25 -10.46 -3.22
CA SER A 154 35.49 -11.59 -2.66
C SER A 154 35.09 -12.66 -3.69
N GLY A 155 35.69 -12.64 -4.88
CA GLY A 155 35.34 -13.56 -5.97
C GLY A 155 35.76 -15.01 -5.68
N LEU A 156 34.79 -15.88 -5.42
CA LEU A 156 34.98 -17.33 -5.44
C LEU A 156 34.74 -17.85 -6.86
N ARG A 157 35.74 -18.54 -7.43
CA ARG A 157 35.56 -19.30 -8.68
C ARG A 157 35.09 -20.69 -8.29
N VAL A 158 33.85 -21.01 -8.62
CA VAL A 158 33.29 -22.35 -8.46
C VAL A 158 33.22 -22.96 -9.85
N GLN A 159 33.92 -24.08 -10.04
CA GLN A 159 33.79 -24.86 -11.26
C GLN A 159 32.58 -25.77 -11.11
N THR A 160 31.54 -25.55 -11.91
CA THR A 160 30.35 -26.40 -11.93
C THR A 160 30.71 -27.74 -12.56
N SER A 161 30.01 -28.82 -12.18
CA SER A 161 30.20 -30.19 -12.72
C SER A 161 30.20 -30.26 -14.25
N ASP A 162 29.58 -29.28 -14.91
CA ASP A 162 29.40 -29.21 -16.36
C ASP A 162 30.57 -28.49 -17.07
N GLY A 163 31.66 -28.22 -16.35
CA GLY A 163 32.85 -27.54 -16.89
C GLY A 163 32.72 -26.03 -17.07
N GLN A 164 31.58 -25.44 -16.69
CA GLN A 164 31.40 -23.99 -16.71
C GLN A 164 31.98 -23.33 -15.45
N GLU A 165 32.72 -22.23 -15.64
CA GLU A 165 33.22 -21.40 -14.55
C GLU A 165 32.12 -20.45 -14.05
N GLN A 166 31.66 -20.64 -12.81
CA GLN A 166 30.79 -19.69 -12.13
C GLN A 166 31.61 -18.80 -11.18
N ARG A 167 31.52 -17.48 -11.35
CA ARG A 167 32.12 -16.51 -10.42
C ARG A 167 31.05 -16.01 -9.46
N ILE A 168 31.17 -16.40 -8.19
CA ILE A 168 30.32 -15.89 -7.11
C ILE A 168 31.06 -14.71 -6.47
N MET A 169 30.42 -13.54 -6.42
CA MET A 169 30.98 -12.33 -5.82
C MET A 169 30.06 -11.83 -4.71
N THR A 170 30.63 -11.35 -3.60
CA THR A 170 29.82 -10.82 -2.49
C THR A 170 29.33 -9.41 -2.83
N ALA A 171 28.02 -9.21 -2.72
CA ALA A 171 27.38 -7.91 -2.80
C ALA A 171 27.52 -7.17 -1.47
N VAL A 172 27.92 -5.90 -1.51
CA VAL A 172 28.10 -5.01 -0.35
C VAL A 172 27.31 -3.73 -0.56
N TRP A 173 26.67 -3.24 0.50
CA TRP A 173 26.01 -1.95 0.53
C TRP A 173 27.03 -0.87 0.88
N VAL A 174 27.26 0.05 -0.06
CA VAL A 174 28.19 1.17 0.12
C VAL A 174 27.39 2.46 0.09
N GLU A 175 27.55 3.27 1.12
CA GLU A 175 26.97 4.61 1.16
C GLU A 175 27.77 5.57 0.28
N PRO A 176 27.09 6.42 -0.51
CA PRO A 176 27.74 7.48 -1.28
C PRO A 176 28.37 8.50 -0.32
N ARG A 177 29.61 8.93 -0.63
CA ARG A 177 30.38 9.90 0.18
C ARG A 177 30.03 11.34 -0.11
#